data_AF-A0A835TGE1-F1
#
_entry.id   AF-A0A835TGE1-F1
#
_cell.length_a   1.000
_cell.length_b   1.000
_cell.length_c   1.000
_cell.angle_alpha   90.00
_cell.angle_beta   90.00
_cell.angle_gamma   90.00
#
_symmetry.space_group_name_H-M   'P 1'
#
loop_
_entity.id
_entity.type
_entity.pdbx_description
1 polymer ?
#
loop_
_entity_poly.entity_id
_entity_poly.type
_entity_poly.pdbx_seq_one_letter_code
_entity_poly.pdbx_strand_id
1 'polypeptide(L)'
;MGTHGSMLLGNNELLPLRYDDIRIEHLHAWLAAGYDPREAAEFLSVYGSSLTSDNVSPDVKIRLTSNITAALLAASLRYTRRSTPESDLHAVLSDFEAVQLAVVAAESSRDAFAAQYRRSIHWTAAHATAPAPPPAAMVAEGGGGGTSWTALAAALPCAVALVVLVMIGGLAVIRWKRRQHAARHAVLGAPPGEGPQTTICVTDIADSTFLWEILPAAVMDSALRTHHTIIREAALAFEGYESSTEGDSFILAFKTSVDAAAFCLRVQQVMAWIKGADAVRRASPPVQASATMPEQG
;
A
#
# COMPACT_ATOMS: atom_id res chain seq x y z
N MET A 1 10.72 15.47 27.29
CA MET A 1 11.83 15.67 26.34
C MET A 1 11.28 15.37 24.96
N GLY A 2 10.37 16.18 24.43
CA GLY A 2 10.72 17.46 23.81
C GLY A 2 11.40 17.15 22.47
N THR A 3 10.63 17.22 21.39
CA THR A 3 10.93 17.00 19.95
C THR A 3 12.05 17.88 19.37
N HIS A 4 13.06 18.20 20.18
CA HIS A 4 14.26 18.94 19.79
C HIS A 4 15.34 18.05 19.13
N GLY A 5 15.10 16.74 19.05
CA GLY A 5 15.92 15.83 18.26
C GLY A 5 15.36 15.74 16.85
N SER A 6 16.09 16.30 15.88
CA SER A 6 15.88 16.31 14.42
C SER A 6 15.58 14.97 13.73
N MET A 7 15.27 13.89 14.47
CA MET A 7 14.92 12.58 13.92
C MET A 7 13.64 12.57 13.08
N LEU A 8 12.73 13.54 13.23
CA LEU A 8 11.50 13.63 12.42
C LEU A 8 11.44 14.86 11.49
N LEU A 9 12.42 15.75 11.56
CA LEU A 9 12.45 17.00 10.77
C LEU A 9 13.72 17.14 9.90
N GLY A 10 14.73 16.29 10.11
CA GLY A 10 15.90 16.19 9.23
C GLY A 10 15.65 15.17 8.11
N ASN A 11 16.28 15.40 6.96
CA ASN A 11 16.26 14.47 5.84
C ASN A 11 16.65 13.06 6.28
N ASN A 12 15.71 12.12 6.21
CA ASN A 12 15.94 10.73 6.56
C ASN A 12 15.09 9.80 5.70
N GLU A 13 15.49 8.53 5.66
CA GLU A 13 14.85 7.48 4.86
C GLU A 13 13.46 7.05 5.37
N LEU A 14 13.04 7.55 6.53
CA LEU A 14 11.81 7.17 7.23
C LEU A 14 10.68 8.17 6.97
N LEU A 15 11.00 9.40 6.55
CA LEU A 15 10.01 10.40 6.22
C LEU A 15 9.48 10.17 4.80
N PRO A 16 8.18 10.39 4.57
CA PRO A 16 7.57 10.13 3.28
C PRO A 16 8.08 11.05 2.18
N LEU A 17 8.64 12.20 2.59
CA LEU A 17 9.08 13.30 1.75
C LEU A 17 10.52 13.64 2.10
N ARG A 18 11.35 13.85 1.08
CA ARG A 18 12.66 14.47 1.23
C ARG A 18 12.43 15.97 1.27
N TYR A 19 12.52 16.55 2.46
CA TYR A 19 12.24 17.96 2.67
C TYR A 19 13.12 18.84 1.78
N ASP A 20 14.39 18.46 1.57
CA ASP A 20 15.30 19.21 0.68
C ASP A 20 14.75 19.32 -0.75
N ASP A 21 14.18 18.26 -1.33
CA ASP A 21 13.70 18.27 -2.73
C ASP A 21 12.49 19.20 -2.95
N ILE A 22 11.85 19.65 -1.87
CA ILE A 22 10.55 20.32 -1.87
C ILE A 22 10.66 21.80 -1.46
N ARG A 23 11.86 22.28 -1.14
CA ARG A 23 12.05 23.70 -0.85
C ARG A 23 12.36 24.52 -2.09
N ILE A 24 12.02 25.81 -2.01
CA ILE A 24 12.22 26.75 -3.11
C ILE A 24 13.68 26.89 -3.54
N GLU A 25 14.65 26.63 -2.64
CA GLU A 25 16.07 26.66 -2.97
C GLU A 25 16.46 25.59 -4.00
N HIS A 26 15.65 24.52 -4.12
CA HIS A 26 15.84 23.41 -5.05
C HIS A 26 15.06 23.56 -6.35
N LEU A 27 14.46 24.73 -6.63
CA LEU A 27 13.74 25.02 -7.88
C LEU A 27 14.58 24.67 -9.12
N HIS A 28 15.88 24.89 -9.08
CA HIS A 28 16.80 24.57 -10.18
C HIS A 28 16.73 23.09 -10.63
N ALA A 29 16.52 22.15 -9.70
CA ALA A 29 16.39 20.73 -10.02
C ALA A 29 15.08 20.42 -10.76
N TRP A 30 14.00 21.12 -10.41
CA TRP A 30 12.69 20.99 -11.06
C TRP A 30 12.73 21.60 -12.47
N LEU A 31 13.38 22.75 -12.64
CA LEU A 31 13.59 23.34 -13.96
C LEU A 31 14.40 22.42 -14.88
N ALA A 32 15.44 21.78 -14.34
CA ALA A 32 16.25 20.81 -15.09
C ALA A 32 15.45 19.57 -15.50
N ALA A 33 14.42 19.20 -14.72
CA ALA A 33 13.49 18.12 -15.04
C ALA A 33 12.37 18.54 -16.03
N GLY A 34 12.33 19.81 -16.45
CA GLY A 34 11.40 20.31 -17.47
C GLY A 34 10.07 20.85 -16.94
N TYR A 35 9.95 21.08 -15.63
CA TYR A 35 8.76 21.72 -15.06
C TYR A 35 8.71 23.21 -15.38
N ASP A 36 7.48 23.76 -15.51
CA ASP A 36 7.29 25.19 -15.73
C ASP A 36 7.84 26.01 -14.56
N PRO A 37 8.61 27.10 -14.81
CA PRO A 37 9.24 27.85 -13.73
C PRO A 37 8.28 28.49 -12.75
N ARG A 38 7.13 28.98 -13.24
CA ARG A 38 6.15 29.66 -12.39
C ARG A 38 5.40 28.65 -11.55
N GLU A 39 4.92 27.58 -12.16
CA GLU A 39 4.18 26.53 -11.45
C GLU A 39 5.07 25.81 -10.43
N ALA A 40 6.32 25.48 -10.79
CA ALA A 40 7.25 24.85 -9.86
C ALA A 40 7.58 25.77 -8.68
N ALA A 41 7.79 27.07 -8.90
CA ALA A 41 8.05 28.01 -7.82
C ALA A 41 6.84 28.17 -6.88
N GLU A 42 5.64 28.28 -7.44
CA GLU A 42 4.40 28.37 -6.66
C GLU A 42 4.15 27.10 -5.85
N PHE A 43 4.28 25.93 -6.47
CA PHE A 43 4.17 24.64 -5.80
C PHE A 43 5.17 24.51 -4.65
N LEU A 44 6.46 24.74 -4.89
CA LEU A 44 7.50 24.60 -3.86
C LEU A 44 7.29 25.58 -2.70
N SER A 45 6.83 26.80 -2.99
CA SER A 45 6.53 27.80 -1.95
C SER A 45 5.36 27.37 -1.08
N VAL A 46 4.22 27.02 -1.68
CA VAL A 46 2.99 26.67 -0.97
C VAL A 46 3.13 25.33 -0.26
N TYR A 47 3.61 24.31 -0.98
CA TYR A 47 3.74 22.96 -0.44
C TYR A 47 4.84 22.91 0.63
N GLY A 48 5.98 23.57 0.40
CA GLY A 48 7.02 23.72 1.42
C GLY A 48 6.49 24.36 2.71
N SER A 49 5.73 25.47 2.59
CA SER A 49 5.11 26.14 3.75
C SER A 49 4.11 25.23 4.47
N SER A 50 3.33 24.46 3.71
CA SER A 50 2.34 23.52 4.27
C SER A 50 3.02 22.43 5.10
N LEU A 51 4.12 21.86 4.60
CA LEU A 51 4.88 20.81 5.31
C LEU A 51 5.56 21.29 6.59
N THR A 52 5.80 22.60 6.72
CA THR A 52 6.35 23.22 7.94
C THR A 52 5.27 23.70 8.91
N SER A 53 3.99 23.54 8.58
CA SER A 53 2.90 23.94 9.47
C SER A 53 2.85 23.02 10.70
N ASP A 54 2.62 23.61 11.88
CA ASP A 54 2.39 22.88 13.14
C ASP A 54 1.18 21.92 13.08
N ASN A 55 0.29 22.11 12.09
CA ASN A 55 -0.90 21.27 11.88
C ASN A 55 -0.67 20.09 10.94
N VAL A 56 0.55 19.91 10.41
CA VAL A 56 0.89 18.79 9.53
C VAL A 56 1.68 17.74 10.32
N SER A 57 1.17 16.51 10.31
CA SER A 57 1.83 15.35 10.91
C SER A 57 1.94 14.26 9.85
N PRO A 58 3.07 14.20 9.11
CA PRO A 58 3.24 13.17 8.09
C PRO A 58 3.40 11.80 8.75
N ASP A 59 2.70 10.80 8.21
CA ASP A 59 2.88 9.42 8.67
C ASP A 59 4.33 8.96 8.41
N VAL A 60 4.90 8.27 9.39
CA VAL A 60 6.25 7.72 9.28
C VAL A 60 6.21 6.47 8.40
N LYS A 61 7.13 6.32 7.44
CA LYS A 61 7.28 5.13 6.59
C LYS A 61 8.03 4.02 7.32
N ILE A 62 7.47 3.55 8.44
CA ILE A 62 8.03 2.43 9.20
C ILE A 62 7.07 1.26 9.29
N ARG A 63 7.60 0.08 9.58
CA ARG A 63 6.76 -1.04 9.99
C ARG A 63 5.98 -0.70 11.24
N LEU A 64 4.76 -1.23 11.32
CA LEU A 64 3.81 -0.94 12.39
C LEU A 64 3.39 0.54 12.46
N THR A 65 3.60 1.33 11.41
CA THR A 65 3.10 2.72 11.34
C THR A 65 1.60 2.79 11.58
N SER A 66 0.83 1.78 11.12
CA SER A 66 -0.61 1.65 11.43
C SER A 66 -0.91 1.67 12.93
N ASN A 67 -0.02 1.16 13.79
CA ASN A 67 -0.20 1.20 15.23
C ASN A 67 0.00 2.62 15.76
N ILE A 68 0.97 3.36 15.21
CA ILE A 68 1.22 4.76 15.54
C ILE A 68 0.06 5.63 15.05
N THR A 69 -0.36 5.49 13.80
CA THR A 69 -1.51 6.23 13.23
C THR A 69 -2.78 5.94 14.01
N ALA A 70 -3.04 4.68 14.38
CA ALA A 70 -4.21 4.31 15.20
C ALA A 70 -4.12 4.89 16.63
N ALA A 71 -2.94 4.85 17.24
CA ALA A 71 -2.73 5.43 18.57
C ALA A 71 -2.84 6.96 18.55
N LEU A 72 -2.34 7.62 17.50
CA LEU A 72 -2.48 9.06 17.29
C LEU A 72 -3.96 9.44 17.11
N LEU A 73 -4.71 8.68 16.30
CA LEU A 73 -6.14 8.89 16.14
C LEU A 73 -6.91 8.67 17.46
N ALA A 74 -6.58 7.61 18.21
CA ALA A 74 -7.20 7.36 19.51
C ALA A 74 -6.87 8.48 20.51
N ALA A 75 -5.62 8.96 20.51
CA ALA A 75 -5.18 10.08 21.34
C ALA A 75 -5.87 11.38 20.95
N SER A 76 -5.96 11.71 19.65
CA SER A 76 -6.60 12.94 19.17
C SER A 76 -8.10 12.95 19.47
N LEU A 77 -8.80 11.83 19.32
CA LEU A 77 -10.21 11.70 19.71
C LEU A 77 -10.43 11.88 21.22
N ARG A 78 -9.51 11.41 22.06
CA ARG A 78 -9.55 11.63 23.52
C ARG A 78 -9.21 13.07 23.87
N TYR A 79 -8.23 13.66 23.19
CA TYR A 79 -7.74 15.02 23.44
C TYR A 79 -8.77 16.09 23.02
N THR A 80 -9.46 15.89 21.90
CA THR A 80 -10.45 16.83 21.37
C THR A 80 -11.84 16.71 22.01
N ARG A 81 -12.08 15.66 22.80
CA ARG A 81 -13.35 15.45 23.51
C ARG A 81 -13.49 16.52 24.61
N ARG A 82 -14.50 17.39 24.49
CA ARG A 82 -14.81 18.47 25.45
C ARG A 82 -14.97 18.04 26.91
N SER A 83 -15.26 16.77 27.16
CA SER A 83 -15.45 16.23 28.52
C SER A 83 -14.18 15.62 29.13
N THR A 84 -13.05 15.64 28.43
CA THR A 84 -11.79 15.10 28.96
C THR A 84 -11.21 16.09 29.97
N PRO A 85 -11.04 15.71 31.24
CA PRO A 85 -10.39 16.56 32.24
C PRO A 85 -8.96 16.91 31.84
N GLU A 86 -8.51 18.13 32.15
CA GLU A 86 -7.13 18.57 31.84
C GLU A 86 -6.06 17.68 32.50
N SER A 87 -6.38 17.11 33.67
CA SER A 87 -5.54 16.13 34.38
C SER A 87 -5.26 14.86 33.56
N ASP A 88 -6.19 14.49 32.67
CA ASP A 88 -6.11 13.25 31.89
C ASP A 88 -5.37 13.45 30.56
N LEU A 89 -5.14 14.71 30.14
CA LEU A 89 -4.42 15.02 28.90
C LEU A 89 -2.97 14.53 28.95
N HIS A 90 -2.32 14.64 30.11
CA HIS A 90 -0.97 14.10 30.27
C HIS A 90 -0.97 12.57 30.08
N ALA A 91 -1.97 11.86 30.63
CA ALA A 91 -2.08 10.41 30.46
C ALA A 91 -2.30 10.02 28.98
N VAL A 92 -3.12 10.78 28.24
CA VAL A 92 -3.31 10.58 26.79
C VAL A 92 -1.98 10.67 26.03
N LEU A 93 -1.17 11.69 26.33
CA LEU A 93 0.14 11.86 25.69
C LEU A 93 1.13 10.75 26.09
N SER A 94 1.14 10.35 27.36
CA SER A 94 1.97 9.24 27.86
C SER A 94 1.60 7.90 27.23
N ASP A 95 0.31 7.62 27.04
CA ASP A 95 -0.17 6.42 26.35
C ASP A 95 0.32 6.38 24.90
N PHE A 96 0.26 7.53 24.20
CA PHE A 96 0.74 7.65 22.83
C PHE A 96 2.27 7.50 22.73
N GLU A 97 3.02 8.10 23.66
CA GLU A 97 4.47 7.94 23.74
C GLU A 97 4.87 6.48 24.00
N ALA A 98 4.14 5.77 24.87
CA ALA A 98 4.39 4.36 25.14
C ALA A 98 4.22 3.48 23.88
N VAL A 99 3.23 3.76 23.03
CA VAL A 99 3.07 3.03 21.75
C VAL A 99 4.26 3.28 20.82
N GLN A 100 4.71 4.53 20.69
CA GLN A 100 5.88 4.86 19.87
C GLN A 100 7.15 4.15 20.38
N LEU A 101 7.39 4.20 21.70
CA LEU A 101 8.52 3.53 22.32
C LEU A 101 8.46 2.01 22.15
N ALA A 102 7.27 1.40 22.20
CA ALA A 102 7.11 -0.04 21.98
C ALA A 102 7.45 -0.45 20.54
N VAL A 103 7.10 0.37 19.54
CA VAL A 103 7.50 0.13 18.14
C VAL A 103 9.02 0.19 17.99
N VAL A 104 9.68 1.17 18.62
CA VAL A 104 11.14 1.29 18.59
C VAL A 104 11.82 0.14 19.34
N ALA A 105 11.31 -0.23 20.52
CA ALA A 105 11.86 -1.31 21.35
C ALA A 105 11.70 -2.71 20.73
N ALA A 106 10.73 -2.89 19.83
CA ALA A 106 10.59 -4.13 19.06
C ALA A 106 11.73 -4.33 18.04
N GLU A 107 12.49 -3.28 17.72
CA GLU A 107 13.57 -3.32 16.74
C GLU A 107 14.93 -3.49 17.44
N SER A 108 15.70 -4.49 17.00
CA SER A 108 16.97 -4.85 17.64
C SER A 108 18.11 -3.87 17.35
N SER A 109 18.08 -3.19 16.20
CA SER A 109 19.02 -2.12 15.83
C SER A 109 18.51 -1.31 14.64
N ARG A 110 19.08 -0.12 14.41
CA ARG A 110 18.79 0.71 13.22
C ARG A 110 19.07 -0.05 11.91
N ASP A 111 20.17 -0.82 11.86
CA ASP A 111 20.53 -1.60 10.67
C ASP A 111 19.58 -2.78 10.45
N ALA A 112 19.17 -3.44 11.54
CA ALA A 112 18.18 -4.51 11.48
C ALA A 112 16.86 -3.96 10.96
N PHE A 113 16.42 -2.81 11.47
CA PHE A 113 15.24 -2.09 11.00
C PHE A 113 15.36 -1.69 9.52
N ALA A 114 16.49 -1.11 9.10
CA ALA A 114 16.70 -0.69 7.71
C ALA A 114 16.69 -1.88 6.74
N ALA A 115 17.35 -2.99 7.09
CA ALA A 115 17.32 -4.23 6.30
C ALA A 115 15.90 -4.82 6.23
N GLN A 116 15.19 -4.76 7.35
CA GLN A 116 13.80 -5.14 7.48
C GLN A 116 12.88 -4.30 6.57
N TYR A 117 13.00 -2.98 6.62
CA TYR A 117 12.25 -2.01 5.82
C TYR A 117 12.51 -2.18 4.32
N ARG A 118 13.78 -2.23 3.90
CA ARG A 118 14.20 -2.50 2.51
C ARG A 118 13.56 -3.77 1.96
N ARG A 119 13.53 -4.85 2.75
CA ARG A 119 12.83 -6.09 2.37
C ARG A 119 11.32 -5.91 2.19
N SER A 120 10.65 -5.10 3.01
CA SER A 120 9.20 -4.89 2.88
C SER A 120 8.81 -4.08 1.66
N ILE A 121 9.69 -3.21 1.15
CA ILE A 121 9.46 -2.44 -0.08
C ILE A 121 10.11 -3.10 -1.30
N HIS A 122 10.52 -4.39 -1.18
CA HIS A 122 11.21 -5.12 -2.23
C HIS A 122 12.45 -4.40 -2.80
N TRP A 123 13.10 -3.56 -2.00
CA TRP A 123 14.31 -2.86 -2.41
C TRP A 123 15.42 -3.89 -2.64
N THR A 124 15.88 -3.99 -3.89
CA THR A 124 17.03 -4.79 -4.27
C THR A 124 18.21 -3.87 -4.51
N ALA A 125 19.35 -4.19 -3.91
CA ALA A 125 20.57 -3.42 -4.06
C ALA A 125 21.18 -3.67 -5.46
N ALA A 126 20.53 -3.21 -6.52
CA ALA A 126 21.06 -3.31 -7.88
C ALA A 126 22.34 -2.45 -8.10
N HIS A 127 22.90 -1.83 -7.05
CA HIS A 127 24.16 -1.08 -7.07
C HIS A 127 25.09 -1.34 -5.87
N ALA A 128 24.86 -2.39 -5.06
CA ALA A 128 25.83 -2.77 -4.01
C ALA A 128 26.59 -4.02 -4.45
N THR A 129 27.89 -3.87 -4.70
CA THR A 129 28.83 -4.96 -4.84
C THR A 129 28.68 -5.91 -3.65
N ALA A 130 28.35 -7.18 -3.92
CA ALA A 130 28.04 -8.16 -2.90
C ALA A 130 29.25 -8.43 -1.97
N PRO A 131 29.08 -8.45 -0.63
CA PRO A 131 30.04 -9.11 0.24
C PRO A 131 29.74 -10.63 0.30
N ALA A 132 30.80 -11.41 0.46
CA ALA A 132 30.79 -12.87 0.51
C ALA A 132 29.98 -13.41 1.71
N PRO A 133 29.39 -14.61 1.59
CA PRO A 133 28.59 -15.22 2.66
C PRO A 133 29.47 -15.63 3.87
N PRO A 134 28.97 -15.53 5.12
CA PRO A 134 29.68 -16.01 6.30
C PRO A 134 29.64 -17.55 6.41
N PRO A 135 30.63 -18.18 7.08
CA PRO A 135 30.71 -19.62 7.21
C PRO A 135 29.67 -20.17 8.19
N ALA A 136 29.21 -21.40 7.90
CA ALA A 136 28.23 -22.13 8.69
C ALA A 136 28.74 -22.42 10.11
N ALA A 137 28.01 -21.96 11.13
CA ALA A 137 28.25 -22.34 12.51
C ALA A 137 27.65 -23.74 12.76
N MET A 138 28.51 -24.66 13.20
CA MET A 138 28.15 -25.96 13.76
C MET A 138 27.27 -25.77 15.01
N VAL A 139 26.12 -26.43 15.04
CA VAL A 139 25.33 -26.60 16.25
C VAL A 139 25.86 -27.84 16.97
N ALA A 140 26.35 -27.67 18.19
CA ALA A 140 26.75 -28.75 19.07
C ALA A 140 25.50 -29.40 19.69
N GLU A 141 25.40 -30.73 19.58
CA GLU A 141 24.47 -31.53 20.38
C GLU A 141 24.94 -31.59 21.84
N GLY A 142 24.06 -31.18 22.75
CA GLY A 142 24.17 -31.43 24.18
C GLY A 142 22.98 -32.29 24.63
N GLY A 143 23.26 -33.55 24.94
CA GLY A 143 22.29 -34.48 25.51
C GLY A 143 21.95 -34.17 26.97
N GLY A 144 20.79 -34.63 27.41
CA GLY A 144 20.40 -34.56 28.82
C GLY A 144 19.02 -35.14 29.12
N GLY A 145 19.02 -36.39 29.61
CA GLY A 145 18.22 -36.83 30.76
C GLY A 145 16.71 -36.93 30.58
N GLY A 146 16.22 -38.16 30.45
CA GLY A 146 14.80 -38.48 30.64
C GLY A 146 14.37 -38.42 32.11
N THR A 147 13.13 -38.03 32.34
CA THR A 147 12.36 -38.45 33.52
C THR A 147 10.89 -38.70 33.14
N SER A 148 10.39 -39.80 33.69
CA SER A 148 9.10 -40.45 33.46
C SER A 148 7.90 -39.59 33.90
N TRP A 149 6.88 -39.54 33.04
CA TRP A 149 5.59 -38.95 33.32
C TRP A 149 4.61 -39.99 33.88
N THR A 150 4.11 -39.77 35.10
CA THR A 150 2.83 -40.34 35.55
C THR A 150 2.06 -39.31 36.39
N ALA A 151 0.83 -39.02 35.94
CA ALA A 151 -0.37 -38.58 36.70
C ALA A 151 -0.27 -37.25 37.49
N LEU A 152 -1.23 -36.33 37.55
CA LEU A 152 -2.66 -36.22 37.25
C LEU A 152 -3.02 -34.72 37.35
N ALA A 153 -3.95 -34.21 36.53
CA ALA A 153 -5.02 -33.26 36.94
C ALA A 153 -5.61 -32.55 35.70
N ALA A 154 -6.80 -33.00 35.31
CA ALA A 154 -7.62 -32.42 34.26
C ALA A 154 -8.29 -31.13 34.75
N ALA A 155 -7.93 -29.98 34.17
CA ALA A 155 -8.78 -28.78 34.05
C ALA A 155 -8.12 -27.63 33.24
N LEU A 156 -6.81 -27.67 32.97
CA LEU A 156 -6.10 -26.67 32.14
C LEU A 156 -5.95 -26.93 30.62
N PRO A 157 -6.20 -28.12 30.03
CA PRO A 157 -5.82 -28.38 28.64
C PRO A 157 -6.78 -27.77 27.61
N CYS A 158 -8.01 -27.43 27.98
CA CYS A 158 -8.97 -26.87 27.02
C CYS A 158 -8.68 -25.39 26.70
N ALA A 159 -8.34 -24.57 27.71
CA ALA A 159 -8.04 -23.16 27.48
C ALA A 159 -6.75 -22.96 26.68
N VAL A 160 -5.72 -23.74 26.97
CA VAL A 160 -4.44 -23.70 26.23
C VAL A 160 -4.63 -24.23 24.81
N ALA A 161 -5.36 -25.33 24.61
CA ALA A 161 -5.65 -25.85 23.27
C ALA A 161 -6.49 -24.85 22.44
N LEU A 162 -7.43 -24.14 23.08
CA LEU A 162 -8.26 -23.14 22.40
C LEU A 162 -7.46 -21.88 22.04
N VAL A 163 -6.55 -21.42 22.92
CA VAL A 163 -5.60 -20.34 22.60
C VAL A 163 -4.66 -20.76 21.47
N VAL A 164 -4.15 -21.99 21.49
CA VAL A 164 -3.29 -22.52 20.41
C VAL A 164 -4.06 -22.63 19.09
N LEU A 165 -5.33 -23.07 19.11
CA LEU A 165 -6.18 -23.11 17.92
C LEU A 165 -6.49 -21.71 17.37
N VAL A 166 -6.74 -20.72 18.24
CA VAL A 166 -6.93 -19.32 17.84
C VAL A 166 -5.64 -18.74 17.27
N MET A 167 -4.48 -19.06 17.85
CA MET A 167 -3.17 -18.63 17.33
C MET A 167 -2.87 -19.28 15.97
N ILE A 168 -3.16 -20.57 15.80
CA ILE A 168 -3.02 -21.28 14.52
C ILE A 168 -4.00 -20.71 13.48
N GLY A 169 -5.25 -20.46 13.86
CA GLY A 169 -6.27 -19.83 13.02
C GLY A 169 -5.87 -18.41 12.61
N GLY A 170 -5.37 -17.60 13.55
CA GLY A 170 -4.84 -16.26 13.30
C GLY A 170 -3.63 -16.28 12.38
N LEU A 171 -2.67 -17.17 12.61
CA LEU A 171 -1.52 -17.39 11.73
C LEU A 171 -1.94 -17.88 10.35
N ALA A 172 -2.96 -18.73 10.25
CA ALA A 172 -3.52 -19.20 8.98
C ALA A 172 -4.23 -18.07 8.22
N VAL A 173 -4.99 -17.21 8.90
CA VAL A 173 -5.62 -16.01 8.31
C VAL A 173 -4.57 -15.00 7.88
N ILE A 174 -3.53 -14.76 8.68
CA ILE A 174 -2.41 -13.91 8.30
C ILE A 174 -1.67 -14.50 7.10
N ARG A 175 -1.40 -15.81 7.08
CA ARG A 175 -0.80 -16.49 5.92
C ARG A 175 -1.71 -16.42 4.70
N TRP A 176 -3.02 -16.55 4.87
CA TRP A 176 -4.00 -16.48 3.79
C TRP A 176 -4.09 -15.06 3.22
N LYS A 177 -4.20 -14.04 4.07
CA LYS A 177 -4.12 -12.63 3.65
C LYS A 177 -2.78 -12.32 2.98
N ARG A 178 -1.64 -12.74 3.56
CA ARG A 178 -0.32 -12.55 2.93
C ARG A 178 -0.17 -13.30 1.62
N ARG A 179 -0.72 -14.51 1.50
CA ARG A 179 -0.76 -15.26 0.24
C ARG A 179 -1.71 -14.63 -0.76
N GLN A 180 -2.83 -14.06 -0.35
CA GLN A 180 -3.73 -13.34 -1.24
C GLN A 180 -3.14 -12.01 -1.71
N HIS A 181 -2.50 -11.24 -0.83
CA HIS A 181 -1.73 -10.06 -1.21
C HIS A 181 -0.56 -10.45 -2.13
N ALA A 182 0.23 -11.46 -1.75
CA ALA A 182 1.32 -11.95 -2.58
C ALA A 182 0.83 -12.53 -3.90
N ALA A 183 -0.30 -13.24 -3.97
CA ALA A 183 -0.87 -13.74 -5.22
C ALA A 183 -1.46 -12.61 -6.08
N ARG A 184 -2.03 -11.58 -5.46
CA ARG A 184 -2.48 -10.36 -6.16
C ARG A 184 -1.29 -9.61 -6.78
N HIS A 185 -0.17 -9.52 -6.07
CA HIS A 185 1.04 -8.85 -6.57
C HIS A 185 1.94 -9.76 -7.44
N ALA A 186 1.93 -11.08 -7.25
CA ALA A 186 2.75 -12.04 -8.00
C ALA A 186 2.16 -12.42 -9.35
N VAL A 187 0.91 -12.04 -9.60
CA VAL A 187 0.33 -12.12 -10.93
C VAL A 187 1.03 -11.08 -11.82
N LEU A 188 1.41 -9.91 -11.28
CA LEU A 188 2.12 -8.84 -11.99
C LEU A 188 3.66 -8.96 -11.80
N GLY A 189 4.43 -8.47 -12.77
CA GLY A 189 5.90 -8.64 -12.80
C GLY A 189 6.63 -8.12 -11.56
N ALA A 190 7.87 -8.55 -11.35
CA ALA A 190 8.72 -7.99 -10.28
C ALA A 190 8.80 -6.45 -10.41
N PRO A 191 8.71 -5.69 -9.30
CA PRO A 191 8.70 -4.24 -9.38
C PRO A 191 9.97 -3.72 -10.07
N PRO A 192 9.86 -2.77 -11.00
CA PRO A 192 11.03 -2.11 -11.57
C PRO A 192 11.80 -1.38 -10.46
N GLY A 193 13.12 -1.30 -10.60
CA GLY A 193 13.98 -0.63 -9.61
C GLY A 193 13.73 0.88 -9.54
N GLU A 194 14.27 1.56 -8.53
CA GLU A 194 14.29 3.02 -8.51
C GLU A 194 15.35 3.53 -9.50
N GLY A 195 14.95 4.36 -10.47
CA GLY A 195 15.89 4.90 -11.45
C GLY A 195 15.22 5.57 -12.66
N PRO A 196 16.01 6.25 -13.50
CA PRO A 196 15.50 7.03 -14.63
C PRO A 196 14.86 6.17 -15.73
N GLN A 197 15.04 4.85 -15.70
CA GLN A 197 14.44 3.92 -16.65
C GLN A 197 13.03 3.48 -16.23
N THR A 198 12.66 3.67 -14.96
CA THR A 198 11.35 3.28 -14.45
C THR A 198 10.30 4.27 -14.91
N THR A 199 9.29 3.75 -15.60
CA THR A 199 8.17 4.56 -16.09
C THR A 199 6.98 4.37 -15.18
N ILE A 200 6.44 5.46 -14.65
CA ILE A 200 5.22 5.45 -13.84
C ILE A 200 4.05 5.82 -14.73
N CYS A 201 2.97 5.04 -14.63
CA CYS A 201 1.69 5.32 -15.26
C CYS A 201 0.66 5.52 -14.16
N VAL A 202 -0.04 6.66 -14.22
CA VAL A 202 -1.19 6.95 -13.36
C VAL A 202 -2.43 6.98 -14.24
N THR A 203 -3.47 6.26 -13.84
CA THR A 203 -4.74 6.23 -14.56
C THR A 203 -5.86 6.70 -13.65
N ASP A 204 -6.92 7.24 -14.25
CA ASP A 204 -8.15 7.57 -13.54
C ASP A 204 -9.35 7.52 -14.49
N ILE A 205 -10.57 7.38 -13.97
CA ILE A 205 -11.80 7.49 -14.78
C ILE A 205 -12.17 8.98 -14.87
N ALA A 206 -12.29 9.45 -16.11
CA ALA A 206 -12.72 10.83 -16.36
C ALA A 206 -14.11 11.10 -15.75
N ASP A 207 -14.22 12.20 -15.00
CA ASP A 207 -15.45 12.66 -14.34
C ASP A 207 -16.12 11.63 -13.43
N SER A 208 -15.33 10.77 -12.76
CA SER A 208 -15.87 9.68 -11.93
C SER A 208 -16.76 10.15 -10.80
N THR A 209 -16.47 11.28 -10.16
CA THR A 209 -17.33 11.90 -9.14
C THR A 209 -18.74 12.14 -9.69
N PHE A 210 -18.85 12.71 -10.89
CA PHE A 210 -20.15 12.95 -11.52
C PHE A 210 -20.84 11.61 -11.84
N LEU A 211 -20.11 10.62 -12.36
CA LEU A 211 -20.66 9.28 -12.65
C LEU A 211 -21.22 8.61 -11.39
N TRP A 212 -20.55 8.74 -10.26
CA TRP A 212 -21.02 8.23 -8.97
C TRP A 212 -22.32 8.89 -8.49
N GLU A 213 -22.53 10.17 -8.81
CA GLU A 213 -23.74 10.90 -8.44
C GLU A 213 -24.94 10.54 -9.33
N ILE A 214 -24.72 10.31 -10.63
CA ILE A 214 -25.80 10.12 -11.59
C ILE A 214 -26.16 8.65 -11.86
N LEU A 215 -25.23 7.72 -11.66
CA LEU A 215 -25.45 6.30 -11.95
C LEU A 215 -25.92 5.55 -10.70
N PRO A 216 -26.80 4.54 -10.86
CA PRO A 216 -27.10 3.63 -9.76
C PRO A 216 -25.83 2.93 -9.26
N ALA A 217 -25.69 2.77 -7.94
CA ALA A 217 -24.50 2.16 -7.33
C ALA A 217 -24.12 0.81 -7.96
N ALA A 218 -25.10 -0.06 -8.23
CA ALA A 218 -24.85 -1.36 -8.86
C ALA A 218 -24.23 -1.26 -10.27
N VAL A 219 -24.58 -0.20 -11.02
CA VAL A 219 -24.03 0.06 -12.36
C VAL A 219 -22.58 0.55 -12.22
N MET A 220 -22.33 1.48 -11.30
CA MET A 220 -20.99 2.00 -11.06
C MET A 220 -20.03 0.92 -10.53
N ASP A 221 -20.48 0.09 -9.59
CA ASP A 221 -19.73 -1.08 -9.12
C ASP A 221 -19.39 -2.03 -10.28
N SER A 222 -20.34 -2.27 -11.19
CA SER A 222 -20.08 -3.10 -12.35
C SER A 222 -19.07 -2.46 -13.30
N ALA A 223 -19.17 -1.16 -13.55
CA ALA A 223 -18.23 -0.41 -14.38
C ALA A 223 -16.82 -0.46 -13.78
N LEU A 224 -16.69 -0.27 -12.47
CA LEU A 224 -15.40 -0.35 -11.77
C LEU A 224 -14.79 -1.73 -11.81
N ARG A 225 -15.57 -2.80 -11.63
CA ARG A 225 -15.05 -4.16 -11.78
C ARG A 225 -14.49 -4.38 -13.18
N THR A 226 -15.23 -3.96 -14.21
CA THR A 226 -14.78 -4.07 -15.61
C THR A 226 -13.52 -3.25 -15.85
N HIS A 227 -13.48 -2.00 -15.38
CA HIS A 227 -12.30 -1.13 -15.43
C HIS A 227 -11.07 -1.78 -14.81
N HIS A 228 -11.21 -2.27 -13.56
CA HIS A 228 -10.15 -2.95 -12.82
C HIS A 228 -9.65 -4.21 -13.54
N THR A 229 -10.57 -5.01 -14.11
CA THR A 229 -10.20 -6.21 -14.87
C THR A 229 -9.37 -5.85 -16.10
N ILE A 230 -9.82 -4.87 -16.90
CA ILE A 230 -9.11 -4.45 -18.12
C ILE A 230 -7.70 -3.96 -17.79
N ILE A 231 -7.57 -3.11 -16.77
CA ILE A 231 -6.27 -2.60 -16.35
C ILE A 231 -5.36 -3.73 -15.90
N ARG A 232 -5.84 -4.63 -15.02
CA ARG A 232 -5.01 -5.73 -14.51
C ARG A 232 -4.61 -6.70 -15.61
N GLU A 233 -5.51 -7.04 -16.54
CA GLU A 233 -5.18 -7.88 -17.69
C GLU A 233 -4.14 -7.23 -18.62
N ALA A 234 -4.28 -5.92 -18.90
CA ALA A 234 -3.30 -5.20 -19.70
C ALA A 234 -1.95 -5.09 -18.97
N ALA A 235 -1.95 -4.79 -17.67
CA ALA A 235 -0.73 -4.71 -16.88
C ALA A 235 0.02 -6.05 -16.89
N LEU A 236 -0.69 -7.18 -16.86
CA LEU A 236 -0.09 -8.50 -17.02
C LEU A 236 0.58 -8.71 -18.36
N ALA A 237 -0.08 -8.28 -19.44
CA ALA A 237 0.43 -8.45 -20.80
C ALA A 237 1.71 -7.66 -21.07
N PHE A 238 1.93 -6.55 -20.35
CA PHE A 238 3.08 -5.65 -20.53
C PHE A 238 4.00 -5.58 -19.31
N GLU A 239 4.00 -6.62 -18.46
CA GLU A 239 4.84 -6.72 -17.25
C GLU A 239 4.75 -5.49 -16.31
N GLY A 240 3.61 -4.81 -16.29
CA GLY A 240 3.35 -3.69 -15.38
C GLY A 240 3.22 -4.17 -13.94
N TYR A 241 3.76 -3.41 -13.00
CA TYR A 241 3.63 -3.65 -11.56
C TYR A 241 2.58 -2.69 -10.98
N GLU A 242 1.47 -3.22 -10.43
CA GLU A 242 0.46 -2.44 -9.69
C GLU A 242 1.04 -2.07 -8.31
N SER A 243 1.39 -0.79 -8.16
CA SER A 243 1.94 -0.24 -6.91
C SER A 243 0.82 0.07 -5.92
N SER A 244 -0.21 0.78 -6.38
CA SER A 244 -1.36 1.16 -5.56
C SER A 244 -2.61 1.33 -6.43
N THR A 245 -3.77 1.15 -5.79
CA THR A 245 -5.08 1.42 -6.37
C THR A 245 -5.91 2.17 -5.33
N GLU A 246 -6.42 3.35 -5.68
CA GLU A 246 -7.25 4.20 -4.83
C GLU A 246 -8.55 4.52 -5.56
N GLY A 247 -9.63 3.83 -5.18
CA GLY A 247 -10.91 3.91 -5.88
C GLY A 247 -10.81 3.40 -7.33
N ASP A 248 -10.94 4.31 -8.27
CA ASP A 248 -10.79 4.14 -9.72
C ASP A 248 -9.40 4.50 -10.25
N SER A 249 -8.54 5.10 -9.43
CA SER A 249 -7.18 5.43 -9.82
C SER A 249 -6.21 4.26 -9.63
N PHE A 250 -5.31 4.05 -10.59
CA PHE A 250 -4.21 3.09 -10.49
C PHE A 250 -2.86 3.79 -10.63
N ILE A 251 -1.89 3.36 -9.81
CA ILE A 251 -0.47 3.71 -9.96
C ILE A 251 0.28 2.44 -10.35
N LEU A 252 0.81 2.43 -11.56
CA LEU A 252 1.52 1.31 -12.17
C LEU A 252 2.97 1.71 -12.47
N ALA A 253 3.89 0.75 -12.38
CA ALA A 253 5.29 0.94 -12.73
C ALA A 253 5.75 -0.06 -13.79
N PHE A 254 6.48 0.43 -14.78
CA PHE A 254 7.00 -0.35 -15.90
C PHE A 254 8.53 -0.21 -16.00
N LYS A 255 9.20 -1.25 -16.49
CA LYS A 255 10.65 -1.25 -16.70
C LYS A 255 11.08 -0.38 -17.89
N THR A 256 10.16 -0.13 -18.84
CA THR A 256 10.41 0.68 -20.03
C THR A 256 9.22 1.60 -20.33
N SER A 257 9.49 2.71 -21.00
CA SER A 257 8.44 3.64 -21.45
C SER A 257 7.60 3.06 -22.60
N VAL A 258 8.17 2.14 -23.38
CA VAL A 258 7.47 1.46 -24.47
C VAL A 258 6.37 0.55 -23.93
N ASP A 259 6.66 -0.22 -22.88
CA ASP A 259 5.67 -1.10 -22.25
C ASP A 259 4.54 -0.30 -21.62
N ALA A 260 4.86 0.81 -20.95
CA ALA A 260 3.87 1.72 -20.40
C ALA A 260 2.97 2.32 -21.49
N ALA A 261 3.54 2.77 -22.61
CA ALA A 261 2.77 3.31 -23.73
C ALA A 261 1.90 2.25 -24.41
N ALA A 262 2.43 1.03 -24.60
CA ALA A 262 1.68 -0.10 -25.14
C ALA A 262 0.51 -0.52 -24.23
N PHE A 263 0.74 -0.51 -22.91
CA PHE A 263 -0.29 -0.67 -21.90
C PHE A 263 -1.40 0.38 -22.05
N CYS A 264 -1.05 1.67 -22.07
CA CYS A 264 -2.02 2.75 -22.23
C CYS A 264 -2.87 2.58 -23.50
N LEU A 265 -2.21 2.29 -24.63
CA LEU A 265 -2.89 2.06 -25.89
C LEU A 265 -3.86 0.87 -25.82
N ARG A 266 -3.42 -0.25 -25.23
CA ARG A 266 -4.26 -1.45 -25.09
C ARG A 266 -5.49 -1.19 -24.24
N VAL A 267 -5.33 -0.52 -23.10
CA VAL A 267 -6.43 -0.17 -22.20
C VAL A 267 -7.46 0.68 -22.94
N GLN A 268 -7.01 1.74 -23.61
CA GLN A 268 -7.90 2.65 -24.34
C GLN A 268 -8.63 1.95 -25.50
N GLN A 269 -7.95 1.07 -26.23
CA GLN A 269 -8.57 0.27 -27.31
C GLN A 269 -9.67 -0.65 -26.79
N VAL A 270 -9.42 -1.37 -25.69
CA VAL A 270 -10.39 -2.31 -25.11
C VAL A 270 -11.60 -1.56 -24.57
N MET A 271 -11.40 -0.44 -23.87
CA MET A 271 -12.49 0.39 -23.37
C MET A 271 -13.34 0.97 -24.50
N ALA A 272 -12.72 1.47 -25.57
CA ALA A 272 -13.42 1.97 -26.75
C ALA A 272 -14.23 0.87 -27.45
N TRP A 273 -13.67 -0.34 -27.54
CA TRP A 273 -14.35 -1.49 -28.13
C TRP A 273 -15.61 -1.87 -27.36
N ILE A 274 -15.53 -1.95 -26.02
CA ILE A 274 -16.68 -2.27 -25.16
C ILE A 274 -17.79 -1.24 -25.32
N LYS A 275 -17.43 0.06 -25.30
CA LYS A 275 -18.38 1.16 -25.53
C LYS A 275 -19.09 1.02 -26.88
N GLY A 276 -18.36 0.66 -27.93
CA GLY A 276 -18.92 0.42 -29.27
C GLY A 276 -19.82 -0.81 -29.34
N ALA A 277 -19.40 -1.93 -28.76
CA ALA A 277 -20.17 -3.18 -28.72
C ALA A 277 -21.51 -2.99 -27.99
N ASP A 278 -21.53 -2.23 -26.89
CA ASP A 278 -22.75 -1.90 -26.15
C ASP A 278 -23.68 -0.95 -26.93
N ALA A 279 -23.11 -0.05 -27.74
CA ALA A 279 -23.90 0.78 -28.64
C ALA A 279 -24.58 -0.06 -29.73
N VAL A 280 -23.85 -1.00 -30.34
CA VAL A 280 -24.38 -1.93 -31.36
C VAL A 280 -25.46 -2.84 -30.78
N ARG A 281 -25.25 -3.37 -29.56
CA ARG A 281 -26.24 -4.22 -28.87
C ARG A 281 -27.54 -3.46 -28.58
N ARG A 282 -27.46 -2.18 -28.18
CA ARG A 282 -28.64 -1.32 -27.95
C ARG A 282 -29.36 -0.91 -29.24
N ALA A 283 -28.63 -0.80 -30.35
CA ALA A 283 -29.19 -0.44 -31.66
C ALA A 283 -29.85 -1.62 -32.40
N SER A 284 -29.60 -2.86 -31.98
CA SER A 284 -30.20 -4.04 -32.60
C SER A 284 -31.63 -4.26 -32.08
N PRO A 285 -32.67 -4.33 -32.95
CA PRO A 285 -34.03 -4.58 -32.50
C PRO A 285 -34.16 -5.99 -31.90
N PRO A 286 -35.09 -6.21 -30.95
CA PRO A 286 -35.32 -7.53 -30.38
C PRO A 286 -35.75 -8.47 -31.50
N VAL A 287 -35.00 -9.55 -31.72
CA VAL A 287 -35.41 -10.64 -32.60
C VAL A 287 -36.69 -11.24 -32.01
N GLN A 288 -37.84 -10.87 -32.57
CA GLN A 288 -39.08 -11.60 -32.31
C GLN A 288 -38.88 -13.02 -32.84
N ALA A 289 -38.77 -13.98 -31.94
CA ALA A 289 -38.88 -15.40 -32.27
C ALA A 289 -40.27 -15.63 -32.87
N SER A 290 -40.37 -15.59 -34.20
CA SER A 290 -41.56 -15.98 -34.92
C SER A 290 -41.68 -17.50 -34.85
N ALA A 291 -42.43 -17.98 -33.86
CA ALA A 291 -42.86 -19.37 -33.79
C ALA A 291 -43.98 -19.58 -34.82
N THR A 292 -43.62 -19.80 -36.08
CA THR A 292 -44.53 -20.41 -37.05
C THR A 292 -44.42 -21.93 -36.91
N MET A 293 -45.30 -22.53 -36.10
CA MET A 293 -45.67 -23.93 -36.26
C MET A 293 -46.44 -24.08 -37.58
N PRO A 294 -46.09 -25.02 -38.47
CA PRO A 294 -46.99 -25.39 -39.55
C PRO A 294 -48.05 -26.35 -38.99
N GLU A 295 -49.32 -25.97 -39.13
CA GLU A 295 -50.45 -26.92 -39.09
C GLU A 295 -50.20 -28.02 -40.14
N GLN A 296 -50.25 -29.28 -39.71
CA GLN A 296 -50.42 -30.42 -40.59
C GLN A 296 -51.78 -31.05 -40.32
N GLY A 297 -52.59 -31.11 -41.39
CA GLY A 297 -53.38 -32.29 -41.82
C GLY A 297 -54.48 -32.79 -40.91
#